data_AF-A0A7Y6AE14-F1
#
_entry.id   AF-A0A7Y6AE14-F1
#
_cell.length_a   1.000
_cell.length_b   1.000
_cell.length_c   1.000
_cell.angle_alpha   90.00
_cell.angle_beta   90.00
_cell.angle_gamma   90.00
#
_symmetry.space_group_name_H-M   'P 1'
#
loop_
_entity.id
_entity.type
_entity.pdbx_description
1 polymer ?
#
loop_
_entity_poly.entity_id
_entity_poly.type
_entity_poly.pdbx_seq_one_letter_code
_entity_poly.pdbx_strand_id
1 'polypeptide(L)'
;MVKLSQPNLFSFSALAVASVLAASVLAVSGCDSGGDDGQTTSISGRGTTSSATGVPNSPSVPPSPTITRVSPQAFGQALAALETAVGPAFADLGKADTPDKLSAAFEQAATRTGTAKSDLALVTPPEAAEAGTTALLDALADLGDDLKSLSSDASNAELCTAASGVPRLSNLPSVTAVRNAAGTLAAVDPAYKIGAFLPAAQAEPNRQGSDGSLGGGRRGGSGELTIKNEQGGDDALIRLTNGSAVVREVYVRGGSETTVDAIPDGTLTAFYTSGKDWDAGAKKFTRDCAFQKFDDTLDYRTTSTQYTTYELTLYTVVGGNATTSDVPPDQFPS
;
A
#
# COMPACT_ATOMS: atom_id res chain seq x y z
N MET A 1 27.95 -4.94 -0.45
CA MET A 1 27.88 -5.63 -1.74
C MET A 1 27.29 -7.00 -1.53
N VAL A 2 26.48 -7.45 -2.48
CA VAL A 2 25.91 -8.79 -2.50
C VAL A 2 26.99 -9.76 -3.00
N LYS A 3 26.81 -11.08 -2.88
CA LYS A 3 27.74 -12.07 -3.42
C LYS A 3 27.10 -12.93 -4.50
N LEU A 4 27.81 -13.01 -5.62
CA LEU A 4 27.61 -13.97 -6.69
C LEU A 4 28.81 -14.91 -6.66
N SER A 5 28.61 -16.16 -6.25
CA SER A 5 29.72 -17.13 -6.30
C SER A 5 29.95 -17.59 -7.73
N GLN A 6 31.22 -17.60 -8.14
CA GLN A 6 31.66 -18.06 -9.47
C GLN A 6 31.32 -19.54 -9.72
N PRO A 7 31.25 -19.96 -11.00
CA PRO A 7 30.74 -21.28 -11.36
C PRO A 7 31.63 -22.39 -10.81
N ASN A 8 31.03 -23.30 -10.04
CA ASN A 8 31.63 -24.60 -9.76
C ASN A 8 31.09 -25.63 -10.76
N LEU A 9 31.99 -26.32 -11.45
CA LEU A 9 31.65 -27.44 -12.33
C LEU A 9 31.39 -28.68 -11.47
N PHE A 10 30.12 -28.98 -11.23
CA PHE A 10 29.74 -30.22 -10.55
C PHE A 10 29.70 -31.38 -11.54
N SER A 11 30.19 -32.54 -11.09
CA SER A 11 30.08 -33.80 -11.82
C SER A 11 28.83 -34.55 -11.37
N PHE A 12 28.17 -35.27 -12.27
CA PHE A 12 27.01 -36.13 -11.97
C PHE A 12 27.36 -37.19 -10.92
N SER A 13 27.27 -36.83 -9.64
CA SER A 13 27.48 -37.71 -8.50
C SER A 13 26.20 -37.73 -7.69
N ALA A 14 25.59 -38.90 -7.56
CA ALA A 14 24.36 -39.09 -6.81
C ALA A 14 24.57 -38.71 -5.33
N LEU A 15 23.86 -37.68 -4.85
CA LEU A 15 23.87 -37.28 -3.45
C LEU A 15 22.66 -37.84 -2.69
N ALA A 16 22.98 -38.60 -1.65
CA ALA A 16 22.08 -39.12 -0.65
C ALA A 16 21.66 -38.02 0.33
N VAL A 17 20.37 -38.04 0.68
CA VAL A 17 19.70 -37.14 1.63
C VAL A 17 20.16 -37.44 3.06
N ALA A 18 20.58 -36.41 3.80
CA ALA A 18 20.74 -36.47 5.25
C ALA A 18 20.05 -35.28 5.91
N SER A 19 18.88 -35.55 6.48
CA SER A 19 18.06 -34.65 7.28
C SER A 19 18.60 -34.52 8.70
N VAL A 20 18.65 -33.31 9.26
CA VAL A 20 18.83 -33.09 10.70
C VAL A 20 17.77 -32.12 11.21
N LEU A 21 16.91 -32.64 12.08
CA LEU A 21 15.98 -31.91 12.95
C LEU A 21 16.75 -31.25 14.10
N ALA A 22 16.34 -30.04 14.48
CA ALA A 22 16.38 -29.61 15.87
C ALA A 22 15.24 -28.61 16.16
N ALA A 23 14.34 -29.05 17.03
CA ALA A 23 13.29 -28.25 17.64
C ALA A 23 13.77 -27.69 19.00
N SER A 24 13.08 -26.64 19.48
CA SER A 24 12.75 -26.28 20.90
C SER A 24 12.93 -24.77 21.12
N VAL A 25 12.04 -23.89 21.63
CA VAL A 25 10.81 -23.89 22.48
C VAL A 25 11.02 -22.89 23.66
N LEU A 26 9.93 -22.18 24.05
CA LEU A 26 9.64 -21.35 25.26
C LEU A 26 10.05 -19.85 25.24
N ALA A 27 9.12 -18.87 25.29
CA ALA A 27 8.23 -18.36 26.39
C ALA A 27 8.96 -17.29 27.27
N VAL A 28 8.40 -16.20 27.83
CA VAL A 28 7.03 -15.71 28.11
C VAL A 28 7.11 -14.23 28.62
N SER A 29 6.01 -13.48 28.43
CA SER A 29 5.43 -12.31 29.16
C SER A 29 6.25 -11.22 29.88
N GLY A 30 5.72 -9.98 29.81
CA GLY A 30 5.81 -8.97 30.87
C GLY A 30 4.94 -7.73 30.59
N CYS A 31 3.86 -7.55 31.35
CA CYS A 31 3.05 -6.33 31.44
C CYS A 31 3.71 -5.28 32.36
N ASP A 32 3.46 -3.98 32.14
CA ASP A 32 3.22 -3.07 33.26
C ASP A 32 2.38 -1.84 32.83
N SER A 33 1.66 -1.28 33.79
CA SER A 33 0.45 -0.47 33.71
C SER A 33 0.64 0.88 34.41
N GLY A 34 -0.29 1.81 34.18
CA GLY A 34 -0.53 3.01 35.02
C GLY A 34 -0.33 4.33 34.28
N GLY A 35 -1.17 5.35 34.38
CA GLY A 35 -2.32 5.63 35.24
C GLY A 35 -2.43 7.16 35.44
N ASP A 36 -3.68 7.64 35.46
CA ASP A 36 -4.22 8.87 36.06
C ASP A 36 -3.97 10.29 35.46
N ASP A 37 -5.10 10.85 34.99
CA ASP A 37 -5.86 12.01 35.51
C ASP A 37 -5.19 13.37 35.78
N GLY A 38 -5.86 14.44 35.30
CA GLY A 38 -5.57 15.82 35.70
C GLY A 38 -6.52 16.87 35.11
N GLN A 39 -7.54 17.22 35.89
CA GLN A 39 -8.64 18.13 35.59
C GLN A 39 -8.32 19.63 35.88
N THR A 40 -9.06 20.51 35.20
CA THR A 40 -9.52 21.87 35.61
C THR A 40 -8.53 22.98 35.99
N THR A 41 -8.72 24.13 35.33
CA THR A 41 -8.53 25.45 35.94
C THR A 41 -9.74 26.34 35.67
N SER A 42 -10.52 26.57 36.72
CA SER A 42 -11.49 27.65 36.84
C SER A 42 -10.80 28.94 37.26
N ILE A 43 -11.21 30.08 36.71
CA ILE A 43 -10.76 31.41 37.15
C ILE A 43 -11.97 32.20 37.62
N SER A 44 -11.98 32.53 38.90
CA SER A 44 -12.91 33.47 39.53
C SER A 44 -12.50 34.92 39.25
N GLY A 45 -13.47 35.77 38.95
CA GLY A 45 -13.33 37.22 38.95
C GLY A 45 -14.62 37.87 39.45
N ARG A 46 -14.62 38.29 40.70
CA ARG A 46 -15.74 38.93 41.42
C ARG A 46 -15.56 40.45 41.33
N GLY A 47 -16.62 41.18 40.97
CA GLY A 47 -16.65 42.64 41.01
C GLY A 47 -18.09 43.15 40.98
N THR A 48 -18.59 43.55 42.14
CA THR A 48 -19.92 44.14 42.36
C THR A 48 -19.80 45.65 42.42
N THR A 49 -20.63 46.40 41.69
CA THR A 49 -21.14 47.73 42.10
C THR A 49 -22.44 48.05 41.36
N SER A 50 -23.47 48.40 42.14
CA SER A 50 -24.79 48.87 41.73
C SER A 50 -24.76 50.28 41.12
N SER A 51 -25.69 50.57 40.19
CA SER A 51 -26.54 51.78 40.21
C SER A 51 -27.59 51.75 39.09
N ALA A 52 -28.69 52.43 39.34
CA ALA A 52 -30.01 52.24 38.74
C ALA A 52 -30.32 53.12 37.53
N THR A 53 -31.52 52.86 36.98
CA THR A 53 -32.43 53.71 36.17
C THR A 53 -32.11 53.97 34.69
N GLY A 54 -33.00 53.47 33.82
CA GLY A 54 -33.22 53.97 32.45
C GLY A 54 -33.50 52.87 31.42
N VAL A 55 -34.78 52.65 31.08
CA VAL A 55 -35.23 51.98 29.84
C VAL A 55 -36.39 52.83 29.29
N PRO A 56 -36.58 53.00 27.96
CA PRO A 56 -35.87 52.36 26.85
C PRO A 56 -35.27 53.37 25.86
N ASN A 57 -34.18 52.98 25.22
CA ASN A 57 -34.03 53.19 23.78
C ASN A 57 -33.27 51.97 23.26
N SER A 58 -34.04 50.98 22.80
CA SER A 58 -33.49 49.81 22.13
C SER A 58 -32.79 50.30 20.86
N PRO A 59 -31.46 50.14 20.71
CA PRO A 59 -30.88 50.22 19.37
C PRO A 59 -31.55 49.10 18.56
N SER A 60 -32.11 49.48 17.41
CA SER A 60 -32.68 48.52 16.47
C SER A 60 -31.58 47.52 16.13
N VAL A 61 -31.72 46.27 16.59
CA VAL A 61 -30.86 45.17 16.18
C VAL A 61 -30.93 45.15 14.65
N PRO A 62 -29.80 45.26 13.93
CA PRO A 62 -29.80 45.10 12.48
C PRO A 62 -30.50 43.77 12.14
N PRO A 63 -31.37 43.69 11.12
CA PRO A 63 -31.97 42.42 10.76
C PRO A 63 -30.84 41.39 10.58
N SER A 64 -30.89 40.29 11.32
CA SER A 64 -29.98 39.16 11.12
C SER A 64 -29.98 38.81 9.63
N PRO A 65 -28.82 38.58 9.01
CA PRO A 65 -28.77 38.23 7.59
C PRO A 65 -29.63 36.99 7.36
N THR A 66 -30.64 37.10 6.48
CA THR A 66 -31.43 35.95 6.05
C THR A 66 -30.52 35.06 5.20
N ILE A 67 -30.14 33.90 5.75
CA ILE A 67 -29.35 32.91 5.02
C ILE A 67 -30.25 32.28 3.94
N THR A 68 -29.87 32.44 2.67
CA THR A 68 -30.57 31.81 1.54
C THR A 68 -30.17 30.34 1.42
N ARG A 69 -30.97 29.45 2.01
CA ARG A 69 -30.77 27.99 1.94
C ARG A 69 -31.31 27.42 0.63
N VAL A 70 -30.69 26.37 0.11
CA VAL A 70 -31.22 25.64 -1.05
C VAL A 70 -32.36 24.71 -0.64
N SER A 71 -33.17 24.28 -1.63
CA SER A 71 -34.21 23.28 -1.38
C SER A 71 -33.61 21.91 -1.07
N PRO A 72 -34.33 21.01 -0.36
CA PRO A 72 -33.88 19.64 -0.14
C PRO A 72 -33.50 18.91 -1.44
N GLN A 73 -34.30 19.08 -2.49
CA GLN A 73 -34.01 18.49 -3.80
C GLN A 73 -32.70 19.02 -4.41
N ALA A 74 -32.47 20.33 -4.34
CA ALA A 74 -31.25 20.94 -4.86
C ALA A 74 -30.00 20.49 -4.08
N PHE A 75 -30.12 20.33 -2.76
CA PHE A 75 -29.04 19.78 -1.94
C PHE A 75 -28.73 18.32 -2.28
N GLY A 76 -29.77 17.49 -2.47
CA GLY A 76 -29.58 16.11 -2.94
C GLY A 76 -28.89 16.02 -4.31
N GLN A 77 -29.18 16.96 -5.23
CA GLN A 77 -28.47 17.06 -6.51
C GLN A 77 -27.00 17.44 -6.35
N ALA A 78 -26.67 18.31 -5.39
CA ALA A 78 -25.28 18.66 -5.09
C ALA A 78 -24.48 17.45 -4.58
N LEU A 79 -25.07 16.63 -3.69
CA LEU A 79 -24.45 15.39 -3.23
C LEU A 79 -24.25 14.38 -4.38
N ALA A 80 -25.24 14.24 -5.26
CA ALA A 80 -25.11 13.38 -6.45
C ALA A 80 -24.04 13.87 -7.44
N ALA A 81 -23.86 15.18 -7.57
CA ALA A 81 -22.78 15.75 -8.36
C ALA A 81 -21.40 15.43 -7.76
N LEU A 82 -21.27 15.46 -6.43
CA LEU A 82 -20.06 15.03 -5.72
C LEU A 82 -19.74 13.56 -6.01
N GLU A 83 -20.71 12.66 -5.86
CA GLU A 83 -20.56 11.23 -6.20
C GLU A 83 -20.04 11.04 -7.63
N THR A 84 -20.65 11.75 -8.58
CA THR A 84 -20.31 11.64 -10.00
C THR A 84 -18.90 12.17 -10.29
N ALA A 85 -18.48 13.23 -9.60
CA ALA A 85 -17.16 13.82 -9.76
C ALA A 85 -16.06 12.89 -9.21
N VAL A 86 -16.28 12.32 -8.03
CA VAL A 86 -15.28 11.58 -7.26
C VAL A 86 -15.22 10.09 -7.65
N GLY A 87 -16.36 9.47 -7.92
CA GLY A 87 -16.52 8.03 -8.19
C GLY A 87 -15.51 7.43 -9.17
N PRO A 88 -15.31 8.02 -10.36
CA PRO A 88 -14.36 7.47 -11.33
C PRO A 88 -12.93 7.37 -10.81
N ALA A 89 -12.45 8.34 -10.02
CA ALA A 89 -11.08 8.30 -9.49
C ALA A 89 -10.88 7.15 -8.49
N PHE A 90 -11.88 6.87 -7.64
CA PHE A 90 -11.83 5.73 -6.73
C PHE A 90 -11.96 4.39 -7.48
N ALA A 91 -12.73 4.33 -8.56
CA ALA A 91 -12.79 3.15 -9.41
C ALA A 91 -11.45 2.87 -10.12
N ASP A 92 -10.71 3.92 -10.49
CA ASP A 92 -9.41 3.81 -11.14
C ASP A 92 -8.30 3.35 -10.20
N LEU A 93 -8.41 3.58 -8.88
CA LEU A 93 -7.49 3.02 -7.87
C LEU A 93 -7.35 1.50 -8.02
N GLY A 94 -8.44 0.79 -8.29
CA GLY A 94 -8.47 -0.66 -8.44
C GLY A 94 -7.69 -1.21 -9.65
N LYS A 95 -7.23 -0.34 -10.56
CA LYS A 95 -6.52 -0.70 -11.79
C LYS A 95 -5.00 -0.50 -11.67
N ALA A 96 -4.55 0.16 -10.61
CA ALA A 96 -3.14 0.49 -10.43
C ALA A 96 -2.33 -0.76 -10.04
N ASP A 97 -1.41 -1.16 -10.91
CA ASP A 97 -0.62 -2.38 -10.77
C ASP A 97 0.88 -2.13 -10.59
N THR A 98 1.27 -0.86 -10.44
CA THR A 98 2.63 -0.42 -10.14
C THR A 98 2.60 0.73 -9.11
N PRO A 99 3.69 0.97 -8.37
CA PRO A 99 3.78 2.06 -7.39
C PRO A 99 3.44 3.43 -8.01
N ASP A 100 4.03 3.75 -9.17
CA ASP A 100 3.80 5.03 -9.86
C ASP A 100 2.34 5.23 -10.27
N LYS A 101 1.70 4.18 -10.84
CA LYS A 101 0.29 4.24 -11.22
C LYS A 101 -0.62 4.39 -10.00
N LEU A 102 -0.26 3.74 -8.89
CA LEU A 102 -1.02 3.81 -7.65
C LEU A 102 -0.90 5.19 -7.02
N SER A 103 0.32 5.74 -6.95
CA SER A 103 0.57 7.09 -6.48
C SER A 103 -0.23 8.12 -7.29
N ALA A 104 -0.15 8.08 -8.62
CA ALA A 104 -0.91 8.96 -9.51
C ALA A 104 -2.43 8.82 -9.33
N ALA A 105 -2.94 7.60 -9.12
CA ALA A 105 -4.36 7.36 -8.89
C ALA A 105 -4.83 7.94 -7.54
N PHE A 106 -4.02 7.83 -6.48
CA PHE A 106 -4.30 8.46 -5.18
C PHE A 106 -4.26 10.00 -5.26
N GLU A 107 -3.29 10.59 -5.96
CA GLU A 107 -3.25 12.05 -6.18
C GLU A 107 -4.48 12.55 -6.94
N GLN A 108 -4.91 11.80 -7.95
CA GLN A 108 -6.11 12.14 -8.71
C GLN A 108 -7.36 12.05 -7.83
N ALA A 109 -7.49 11.00 -7.01
CA ALA A 109 -8.58 10.86 -6.06
C ALA A 109 -8.58 12.00 -5.02
N ALA A 110 -7.42 12.37 -4.49
CA ALA A 110 -7.28 13.49 -3.55
C ALA A 110 -7.72 14.82 -4.18
N THR A 111 -7.26 15.10 -5.41
CA THR A 111 -7.60 16.31 -6.16
C THR A 111 -9.11 16.40 -6.39
N ARG A 112 -9.73 15.32 -6.88
CA ARG A 112 -11.18 15.31 -7.13
C ARG A 112 -11.99 15.45 -5.85
N THR A 113 -11.56 14.82 -4.77
CA THR A 113 -12.19 14.93 -3.45
C THR A 113 -12.13 16.37 -2.95
N GLY A 114 -10.96 17.02 -3.04
CA GLY A 114 -10.78 18.42 -2.64
C GLY A 114 -11.61 19.42 -3.45
N THR A 115 -11.69 19.23 -4.78
CA THR A 115 -12.55 20.06 -5.65
C THR A 115 -14.01 19.87 -5.29
N ALA A 116 -14.48 18.62 -5.20
CA ALA A 116 -15.89 18.35 -4.95
C ALA A 116 -16.33 18.78 -3.54
N LYS A 117 -15.43 18.68 -2.55
CA LYS A 117 -15.62 19.31 -1.22
C LYS A 117 -15.81 20.82 -1.36
N SER A 118 -14.94 21.49 -2.11
CA SER A 118 -14.99 22.94 -2.28
C SER A 118 -16.29 23.40 -2.96
N ASP A 119 -16.72 22.66 -3.99
CA ASP A 119 -17.99 22.91 -4.67
C ASP A 119 -19.19 22.71 -3.72
N LEU A 120 -19.18 21.65 -2.90
CA LEU A 120 -20.22 21.40 -1.91
C LEU A 120 -20.26 22.50 -0.83
N ALA A 121 -19.11 23.03 -0.41
CA ALA A 121 -19.02 24.10 0.58
C ALA A 121 -19.67 25.42 0.11
N LEU A 122 -19.86 25.61 -1.20
CA LEU A 122 -20.60 26.76 -1.75
C LEU A 122 -22.12 26.60 -1.65
N VAL A 123 -22.61 25.39 -1.37
CA VAL A 123 -24.04 25.09 -1.25
C VAL A 123 -24.45 25.24 0.21
N THR A 124 -25.36 26.18 0.50
CA THR A 124 -25.94 26.32 1.83
C THR A 124 -27.06 25.29 2.04
N PRO A 125 -26.87 24.27 2.90
CA PRO A 125 -27.83 23.16 3.03
C PRO A 125 -29.13 23.58 3.73
N PRO A 126 -30.19 22.76 3.61
CA PRO A 126 -31.35 22.84 4.50
C PRO A 126 -30.93 22.73 5.96
N GLU A 127 -31.67 23.38 6.87
CA GLU A 127 -31.31 23.47 8.29
C GLU A 127 -31.09 22.11 8.95
N ALA A 128 -31.98 21.15 8.68
CA ALA A 128 -31.86 19.81 9.22
C ALA A 128 -30.61 19.06 8.75
N ALA A 129 -29.98 19.47 7.64
CA ALA A 129 -28.81 18.83 7.06
C ALA A 129 -27.48 19.52 7.40
N GLU A 130 -27.49 20.66 8.09
CA GLU A 130 -26.28 21.45 8.37
C GLU A 130 -25.19 20.64 9.08
N ALA A 131 -25.52 20.02 10.22
CA ALA A 131 -24.55 19.27 11.00
C ALA A 131 -23.94 18.09 10.22
N GLY A 132 -24.77 17.38 9.45
CA GLY A 132 -24.29 16.29 8.58
C GLY A 132 -23.42 16.79 7.42
N THR A 133 -23.72 17.98 6.89
CA THR A 133 -22.93 18.60 5.82
C THR A 133 -21.57 19.07 6.34
N THR A 134 -21.53 19.71 7.51
CA THR A 134 -20.27 20.11 8.15
C THR A 134 -19.38 18.88 8.41
N ALA A 135 -19.94 17.83 9.03
CA ALA A 135 -19.21 16.58 9.27
C ALA A 135 -18.70 15.94 7.97
N LEU A 136 -19.47 16.02 6.89
CA LEU A 136 -19.05 15.52 5.58
C LEU A 136 -17.89 16.35 5.00
N LEU A 137 -17.96 17.69 5.08
CA LEU A 137 -16.89 18.56 4.57
C LEU A 137 -15.57 18.36 5.32
N ASP A 138 -15.63 18.16 6.63
CA ASP A 138 -14.47 17.85 7.46
C ASP A 138 -13.91 16.46 7.09
N ALA A 139 -14.76 15.44 7.02
CA ALA A 139 -14.35 14.08 6.65
C ALA A 139 -13.76 13.99 5.23
N LEU A 140 -14.27 14.78 4.27
CA LEU A 140 -13.71 14.88 2.92
C LEU A 140 -12.37 15.61 2.91
N ALA A 141 -12.14 16.55 3.84
CA ALA A 141 -10.85 17.19 4.01
C ALA A 141 -9.80 16.17 4.47
N ASP A 142 -10.12 15.45 5.56
CA ASP A 142 -9.26 14.43 6.14
C ASP A 142 -8.98 13.31 5.12
N LEU A 143 -10.01 12.87 4.38
CA LEU A 143 -9.85 11.88 3.32
C LEU A 143 -8.91 12.37 2.21
N GLY A 144 -9.02 13.65 1.84
CA GLY A 144 -8.12 14.25 0.86
C GLY A 144 -6.65 14.25 1.29
N ASP A 145 -6.38 14.43 2.58
CA ASP A 145 -5.02 14.42 3.14
C ASP A 145 -4.49 13.00 3.36
N ASP A 146 -5.35 12.07 3.76
CA ASP A 146 -5.06 10.64 3.81
C ASP A 146 -4.70 10.08 2.41
N LEU A 147 -5.43 10.47 1.36
CA LEU A 147 -5.12 10.07 -0.02
C LEU A 147 -3.75 10.59 -0.48
N LYS A 148 -3.34 11.82 -0.09
CA LYS A 148 -1.99 12.32 -0.39
C LYS A 148 -0.91 11.55 0.37
N SER A 149 -1.21 11.16 1.61
CA SER A 149 -0.30 10.32 2.41
C SER A 149 -0.12 8.96 1.74
N LEU A 150 -1.21 8.29 1.33
CA LEU A 150 -1.15 7.04 0.57
C LEU A 150 -0.46 7.18 -0.79
N SER A 151 -0.61 8.32 -1.46
CA SER A 151 0.17 8.63 -2.67
C SER A 151 1.67 8.67 -2.40
N SER A 152 2.07 9.22 -1.25
CA SER A 152 3.47 9.26 -0.81
C SER A 152 3.98 7.86 -0.48
N ASP A 153 3.22 7.07 0.27
CA ASP A 153 3.52 5.65 0.56
C ASP A 153 3.70 4.85 -0.74
N ALA A 154 2.86 5.10 -1.75
CA ALA A 154 2.99 4.48 -3.06
C ALA A 154 4.23 4.96 -3.82
N SER A 155 4.56 6.26 -3.78
CA SER A 155 5.77 6.79 -4.41
C SER A 155 7.07 6.25 -3.77
N ASN A 156 7.02 5.90 -2.49
CA ASN A 156 8.10 5.28 -1.74
C ASN A 156 8.10 3.75 -1.83
N ALA A 157 7.22 3.17 -2.65
CA ALA A 157 7.05 1.73 -2.82
C ALA A 157 6.68 0.95 -1.54
N GLU A 158 6.13 1.62 -0.53
CA GLU A 158 5.50 0.96 0.63
C GLU A 158 4.16 0.31 0.22
N LEU A 159 3.45 0.93 -0.74
CA LEU A 159 2.28 0.40 -1.41
C LEU A 159 2.54 0.26 -2.91
N CYS A 160 2.56 -0.97 -3.42
CA CYS A 160 3.01 -1.23 -4.78
C CYS A 160 1.88 -1.49 -5.78
N THR A 161 0.70 -1.86 -5.29
CA THR A 161 -0.45 -2.18 -6.14
C THR A 161 -1.75 -1.84 -5.43
N ALA A 162 -2.83 -1.76 -6.18
CA ALA A 162 -4.19 -1.63 -5.66
C ALA A 162 -4.57 -2.72 -4.65
N ALA A 163 -3.99 -3.92 -4.76
CA ALA A 163 -4.31 -5.05 -3.90
C ALA A 163 -3.94 -4.82 -2.42
N SER A 164 -2.99 -3.93 -2.13
CA SER A 164 -2.68 -3.47 -0.75
C SER A 164 -3.21 -2.06 -0.51
N GLY A 165 -3.14 -1.17 -1.51
CA GLY A 165 -3.55 0.22 -1.37
C GLY A 165 -5.05 0.40 -1.11
N VAL A 166 -5.91 -0.36 -1.78
CA VAL A 166 -7.37 -0.23 -1.59
C VAL A 166 -7.81 -0.76 -0.22
N PRO A 167 -7.35 -1.93 0.27
CA PRO A 167 -7.60 -2.34 1.65
C PRO A 167 -7.11 -1.31 2.67
N ARG A 168 -5.89 -0.78 2.51
CA ARG A 168 -5.34 0.24 3.38
C ARG A 168 -6.26 1.47 3.48
N LEU A 169 -6.61 2.05 2.33
CA LEU A 169 -7.56 3.17 2.22
C LEU A 169 -8.90 2.85 2.89
N SER A 170 -9.49 1.69 2.58
CA SER A 170 -10.86 1.34 2.98
C SER A 170 -11.09 1.30 4.50
N ASN A 171 -9.99 1.11 5.26
CA ASN A 171 -9.96 1.01 6.72
C ASN A 171 -9.52 2.30 7.41
N LEU A 172 -9.25 3.38 6.67
CA LEU A 172 -8.84 4.64 7.29
C LEU A 172 -9.98 5.28 8.12
N PRO A 173 -9.63 6.00 9.21
CA PRO A 173 -10.61 6.73 10.01
C PRO A 173 -11.42 7.76 9.20
N SER A 174 -10.79 8.45 8.25
CA SER A 174 -11.45 9.44 7.37
C SER A 174 -12.56 8.81 6.52
N VAL A 175 -12.32 7.61 5.95
CA VAL A 175 -13.32 6.85 5.19
C VAL A 175 -14.50 6.47 6.09
N THR A 176 -14.23 6.09 7.34
CA THR A 176 -15.28 5.81 8.33
C THR A 176 -16.07 7.07 8.69
N ALA A 177 -15.39 8.22 8.84
CA ALA A 177 -16.03 9.51 9.08
C ALA A 177 -16.96 9.92 7.92
N VAL A 178 -16.54 9.73 6.66
CA VAL A 178 -17.40 9.99 5.49
C VAL A 178 -18.64 9.10 5.51
N ARG A 179 -18.51 7.80 5.81
CA ARG A 179 -19.67 6.88 5.93
C ARG A 179 -20.61 7.28 7.07
N ASN A 180 -20.08 7.76 8.20
CA ASN A 180 -20.90 8.25 9.32
C ASN A 180 -21.65 9.54 8.98
N ALA A 181 -20.99 10.49 8.32
CA ALA A 181 -21.61 11.72 7.83
C ALA A 181 -22.70 11.40 6.79
N ALA A 182 -22.45 10.45 5.89
CA ALA A 182 -23.43 9.96 4.94
C ALA A 182 -24.67 9.38 5.63
N GLY A 183 -24.48 8.56 6.68
CA GLY A 183 -25.58 8.02 7.48
C GLY A 183 -26.40 9.10 8.18
N THR A 184 -25.73 10.15 8.68
CA THR A 184 -26.40 11.31 9.31
C THR A 184 -27.26 12.06 8.30
N LEU A 185 -26.75 12.30 7.09
CA LEU A 185 -27.49 12.96 6.02
C LEU A 185 -28.68 12.11 5.53
N ALA A 186 -28.48 10.81 5.35
CA ALA A 186 -29.54 9.89 4.94
C ALA A 186 -30.67 9.77 5.97
N ALA A 187 -30.39 10.00 7.26
CA ALA A 187 -31.39 10.05 8.31
C ALA A 187 -32.26 11.32 8.26
N VAL A 188 -31.75 12.40 7.66
CA VAL A 188 -32.50 13.65 7.42
C VAL A 188 -33.43 13.49 6.23
N ASP A 189 -32.91 12.98 5.11
CA ASP A 189 -33.67 12.69 3.90
C ASP A 189 -33.03 11.47 3.19
N PRO A 190 -33.78 10.38 2.92
CA PRO A 190 -33.25 9.21 2.22
C PRO A 190 -32.77 9.49 0.78
N ALA A 191 -33.10 10.65 0.22
CA ALA A 191 -32.54 11.12 -1.04
C ALA A 191 -31.10 11.64 -0.92
N TYR A 192 -30.61 11.94 0.28
CA TYR A 192 -29.23 12.39 0.52
C TYR A 192 -28.26 11.22 0.53
N LYS A 193 -27.96 10.72 -0.66
CA LYS A 193 -27.07 9.59 -0.89
C LYS A 193 -25.66 10.09 -1.18
N ILE A 194 -24.69 9.62 -0.37
CA ILE A 194 -23.27 9.94 -0.52
C ILE A 194 -22.41 8.81 0.09
N GLY A 195 -21.15 8.71 -0.30
CA GLY A 195 -20.19 7.69 0.13
C GLY A 195 -20.18 6.40 -0.69
N ALA A 196 -20.95 6.29 -1.77
CA ALA A 196 -20.99 5.08 -2.61
C ALA A 196 -19.71 4.88 -3.42
N PHE A 197 -18.97 5.96 -3.69
CA PHE A 197 -17.64 5.92 -4.29
C PHE A 197 -16.58 5.24 -3.42
N LEU A 198 -16.80 5.11 -2.11
CA LEU A 198 -15.80 4.54 -1.21
C LEU A 198 -15.75 3.01 -1.35
N PRO A 199 -14.54 2.40 -1.40
CA PRO A 199 -14.43 0.96 -1.36
C PRO A 199 -15.02 0.43 -0.05
N ALA A 200 -15.61 -0.77 -0.10
CA ALA A 200 -15.99 -1.48 1.11
C ALA A 200 -14.75 -1.81 1.96
N ALA A 201 -14.90 -1.92 3.28
CA ALA A 201 -13.81 -2.33 4.15
C ALA A 201 -13.30 -3.73 3.74
N GLN A 202 -11.99 -3.86 3.60
CA GLN A 202 -11.32 -5.09 3.19
C GLN A 202 -10.21 -5.44 4.18
N ALA A 203 -10.02 -6.72 4.49
CA ALA A 203 -8.87 -7.13 5.28
C ALA A 203 -7.57 -6.84 4.52
N GLU A 204 -6.55 -6.33 5.23
CA GLU A 204 -5.22 -6.17 4.63
C GLU A 204 -4.61 -7.57 4.38
N PRO A 205 -4.22 -7.89 3.13
CA PRO A 205 -3.64 -9.19 2.83
C PRO A 205 -2.22 -9.30 3.40
N ASN A 206 -1.80 -10.51 3.73
CA ASN A 206 -0.42 -10.82 4.11
C ASN A 206 -0.03 -12.21 3.60
N ARG A 207 -0.05 -12.37 2.28
CA ARG A 207 0.17 -13.62 1.56
C ARG A 207 1.67 -13.89 1.38
N GLN A 208 2.03 -15.16 1.28
CA GLN A 208 3.38 -15.59 0.95
C GLN A 208 3.32 -16.76 -0.05
N GLY A 209 4.28 -16.82 -0.97
CA GLY A 209 4.51 -17.96 -1.85
C GLY A 209 5.21 -19.12 -1.13
N SER A 210 5.41 -20.21 -1.85
CA SER A 210 6.30 -21.31 -1.44
C SER A 210 7.65 -21.18 -2.13
N ASP A 211 8.73 -21.50 -1.43
CA ASP A 211 10.07 -21.49 -1.99
C ASP A 211 10.20 -22.40 -3.22
N GLY A 212 11.01 -21.95 -4.18
CA GLY A 212 11.37 -22.70 -5.37
C GLY A 212 10.82 -22.12 -6.67
N SER A 213 10.81 -22.97 -7.71
CA SER A 213 10.42 -22.56 -9.06
C SER A 213 8.91 -22.31 -9.18
N LEU A 214 8.52 -21.15 -9.69
CA LEU A 214 7.10 -20.84 -9.94
C LEU A 214 6.55 -21.45 -11.25
N GLY A 215 7.36 -22.26 -11.93
CA GLY A 215 7.00 -22.80 -13.24
C GLY A 215 7.10 -21.76 -14.36
N GLY A 216 6.81 -22.17 -15.59
CA GLY A 216 7.04 -21.34 -16.78
C GLY A 216 8.52 -21.27 -17.21
N GLY A 217 8.77 -20.59 -18.32
CA GLY A 217 10.11 -20.41 -18.90
C GLY A 217 10.68 -21.63 -19.64
N ARG A 218 11.87 -21.48 -20.22
CA ARG A 218 12.55 -22.55 -20.98
C ARG A 218 13.26 -23.51 -20.03
N ARG A 219 12.84 -24.77 -20.02
CA ARG A 219 13.49 -25.87 -19.29
C ARG A 219 14.40 -26.68 -20.21
N GLY A 220 15.33 -27.44 -19.62
CA GLY A 220 16.08 -28.47 -20.34
C GLY A 220 17.60 -28.37 -20.32
N GLY A 221 18.20 -27.50 -19.50
CA GLY A 221 19.62 -27.59 -19.18
C GLY A 221 19.90 -28.45 -17.95
N SER A 222 21.17 -28.58 -17.58
CA SER A 222 21.60 -29.25 -16.34
C SER A 222 22.03 -28.25 -15.26
N GLY A 223 21.99 -26.94 -15.55
CA GLY A 223 22.45 -25.91 -14.62
C GLY A 223 21.64 -25.85 -13.34
N GLU A 224 22.28 -25.40 -12.27
CA GLU A 224 21.67 -25.24 -10.94
C GLU A 224 21.88 -23.82 -10.42
N LEU A 225 20.85 -23.27 -9.78
CA LEU A 225 20.90 -21.98 -9.10
C LEU A 225 20.46 -22.15 -7.65
N THR A 226 21.34 -21.82 -6.73
CA THR A 226 21.01 -21.65 -5.30
C THR A 226 20.82 -20.16 -4.99
N ILE A 227 19.75 -19.84 -4.28
CA ILE A 227 19.38 -18.48 -3.90
C ILE A 227 19.23 -18.43 -2.39
N LYS A 228 20.00 -17.54 -1.76
CA LYS A 228 20.05 -17.35 -0.30
C LYS A 228 19.45 -16.01 0.08
N ASN A 229 18.33 -16.07 0.79
CA ASN A 229 17.64 -14.91 1.35
C ASN A 229 17.63 -14.96 2.90
N GLU A 230 18.77 -15.35 3.47
CA GLU A 230 18.85 -15.83 4.86
C GLU A 230 18.92 -14.72 5.93
N GLN A 231 19.29 -13.49 5.59
CA GLN A 231 19.36 -12.37 6.55
C GLN A 231 17.98 -11.74 6.89
N GLY A 232 16.89 -12.34 6.45
CA GLY A 232 15.53 -11.99 6.85
C GLY A 232 14.97 -10.75 6.14
N GLY A 233 13.76 -10.37 6.55
CA GLY A 233 13.03 -9.21 6.03
C GLY A 233 11.96 -9.61 5.02
N ASP A 234 12.24 -9.37 3.75
CA ASP A 234 11.27 -9.49 2.66
C ASP A 234 11.42 -10.79 1.88
N ASP A 235 10.31 -11.24 1.30
CA ASP A 235 10.33 -12.31 0.33
C ASP A 235 10.87 -11.78 -1.00
N ALA A 236 11.38 -12.66 -1.87
CA ALA A 236 11.94 -12.27 -3.15
C ALA A 236 11.48 -13.18 -4.30
N LEU A 237 11.38 -12.58 -5.48
CA LEU A 237 11.18 -13.23 -6.76
C LEU A 237 12.35 -12.93 -7.66
N ILE A 238 12.99 -13.97 -8.17
CA ILE A 238 14.11 -13.89 -9.10
C ILE A 238 13.60 -14.26 -10.48
N ARG A 239 13.91 -13.43 -11.48
CA ARG A 239 13.66 -13.68 -12.90
C ARG A 239 15.00 -13.80 -13.61
N LEU A 240 15.31 -14.99 -14.12
CA LEU A 240 16.41 -15.19 -15.04
C LEU A 240 15.93 -14.92 -16.46
N THR A 241 16.63 -14.07 -17.20
CA THR A 241 16.31 -13.77 -18.60
C THR A 241 17.46 -14.13 -19.53
N ASN A 242 17.11 -14.44 -20.78
CA ASN A 242 18.04 -14.47 -21.91
C ASN A 242 17.56 -13.42 -22.91
N GLY A 243 18.22 -12.26 -22.93
CA GLY A 243 17.66 -11.07 -23.56
C GLY A 243 16.34 -10.68 -22.88
N SER A 244 15.27 -10.57 -23.66
CA SER A 244 13.92 -10.25 -23.16
C SER A 244 13.10 -11.46 -22.71
N ALA A 245 13.56 -12.69 -22.98
CA ALA A 245 12.79 -13.89 -22.66
C ALA A 245 13.05 -14.31 -21.20
N VAL A 246 11.98 -14.42 -20.40
CA VAL A 246 12.06 -15.02 -19.06
C VAL A 246 12.27 -16.53 -19.19
N VAL A 247 13.39 -16.99 -18.63
CA VAL A 247 13.85 -18.38 -18.69
C VAL A 247 13.45 -19.14 -17.44
N ARG A 248 13.51 -18.49 -16.28
CA ARG A 248 13.15 -19.08 -14.99
C ARG A 248 12.65 -18.02 -14.03
N GLU A 249 11.65 -18.39 -13.24
CA GLU A 249 11.18 -17.61 -12.11
C GLU A 249 11.32 -18.43 -10.83
N VAL A 250 11.90 -17.84 -9.79
CA VAL A 250 12.16 -18.52 -8.52
C VAL A 250 11.71 -17.62 -7.37
N TYR A 251 10.85 -18.14 -6.51
CA TYR A 251 10.44 -17.47 -5.29
C TYR A 251 11.28 -17.97 -4.11
N VAL A 252 11.64 -17.07 -3.20
CA VAL A 252 12.33 -17.40 -1.96
C VAL A 252 11.84 -16.50 -0.84
N ARG A 253 11.43 -17.08 0.29
CA ARG A 253 10.99 -16.36 1.47
C ARG A 253 12.14 -15.66 2.17
N GLY A 254 11.83 -14.58 2.88
CA GLY A 254 12.74 -13.97 3.85
C GLY A 254 13.16 -14.98 4.91
N GLY A 255 14.47 -15.07 5.16
CA GLY A 255 15.07 -16.04 6.09
C GLY A 255 15.21 -17.45 5.53
N SER A 256 15.01 -17.66 4.23
CA SER A 256 15.09 -18.98 3.58
C SER A 256 16.18 -19.04 2.51
N GLU A 257 16.45 -20.25 2.04
CA GLU A 257 17.21 -20.52 0.82
C GLU A 257 16.48 -21.56 -0.04
N THR A 258 16.71 -21.50 -1.35
CA THR A 258 16.19 -22.50 -2.27
C THR A 258 17.17 -22.77 -3.40
N THR A 259 17.18 -24.03 -3.84
CA THR A 259 17.92 -24.46 -5.03
C THR A 259 16.95 -24.87 -6.11
N VAL A 260 17.19 -24.42 -7.34
CA VAL A 260 16.45 -24.85 -8.53
C VAL A 260 17.39 -25.41 -9.58
N ASP A 261 16.95 -26.50 -10.19
CA ASP A 261 17.67 -27.20 -11.25
C ASP A 261 17.13 -26.84 -12.65
N ALA A 262 17.67 -27.52 -13.64
CA ALA A 262 17.23 -27.46 -15.04
C ALA A 262 17.34 -26.07 -15.68
N ILE A 263 18.33 -25.28 -15.24
CA ILE A 263 18.66 -23.99 -15.85
C ILE A 263 19.34 -24.24 -17.20
N PRO A 264 18.82 -23.69 -18.31
CA PRO A 264 19.40 -23.89 -19.63
C PRO A 264 20.73 -23.16 -19.80
N ASP A 265 21.59 -23.74 -20.63
CA ASP A 265 22.84 -23.12 -21.04
C ASP A 265 22.61 -21.76 -21.73
N GLY A 266 23.56 -20.85 -21.52
CA GLY A 266 23.53 -19.49 -22.04
C GLY A 266 24.03 -18.46 -21.04
N THR A 267 24.18 -17.24 -21.52
CA THR A 267 24.46 -16.05 -20.69
C THR A 267 23.14 -15.47 -20.24
N LEU A 268 22.85 -15.56 -18.94
CA LEU A 268 21.58 -15.14 -18.37
C LEU A 268 21.76 -13.88 -17.51
N THR A 269 20.77 -12.99 -17.51
CA THR A 269 20.70 -11.86 -16.58
C THR A 269 19.77 -12.23 -15.43
N ALA A 270 20.17 -11.93 -14.19
CA ALA A 270 19.33 -12.12 -13.02
C ALA A 270 18.72 -10.79 -12.57
N PHE A 271 17.40 -10.71 -12.66
CA PHE A 271 16.60 -9.65 -12.05
C PHE A 271 15.99 -10.20 -10.76
N TYR A 272 15.82 -9.35 -9.75
CA TYR A 272 15.04 -9.73 -8.57
C TYR A 272 14.18 -8.57 -8.09
N THR A 273 13.02 -8.93 -7.57
CA THR A 273 12.18 -8.03 -6.80
C THR A 273 12.00 -8.60 -5.42
N SER A 274 11.99 -7.74 -4.40
CA SER A 274 11.68 -8.11 -3.02
C SER A 274 10.44 -7.38 -2.56
N GLY A 275 9.78 -7.90 -1.53
CA GLY A 275 8.72 -7.18 -0.81
C GLY A 275 7.86 -8.10 0.05
N LYS A 276 6.69 -7.61 0.43
CA LYS A 276 5.70 -8.30 1.27
C LYS A 276 4.37 -8.47 0.54
N ASP A 277 3.56 -9.38 1.08
CA ASP A 277 2.27 -9.78 0.52
C ASP A 277 2.36 -10.20 -0.95
N TRP A 278 2.82 -11.43 -1.17
CA TRP A 278 2.95 -12.01 -2.50
C TRP A 278 1.58 -12.28 -3.14
N ASP A 279 1.28 -11.56 -4.21
CA ASP A 279 0.16 -11.85 -5.10
C ASP A 279 0.59 -12.85 -6.18
N ALA A 280 0.28 -14.13 -5.97
CA ALA A 280 0.64 -15.19 -6.91
C ALA A 280 -0.04 -15.05 -8.28
N GLY A 281 -1.22 -14.44 -8.35
CA GLY A 281 -1.95 -14.23 -9.60
C GLY A 281 -1.32 -13.13 -10.45
N ALA A 282 -0.92 -12.03 -9.81
CA ALA A 282 -0.22 -10.93 -10.46
C ALA A 282 1.30 -11.13 -10.58
N LYS A 283 1.85 -12.12 -9.86
CA LYS A 283 3.29 -12.35 -9.68
C LYS A 283 4.04 -11.10 -9.20
N LYS A 284 3.49 -10.42 -8.19
CA LYS A 284 4.00 -9.15 -7.66
C LYS A 284 3.92 -9.14 -6.14
N PHE A 285 4.87 -8.45 -5.50
CA PHE A 285 4.70 -7.99 -4.13
C PHE A 285 3.83 -6.75 -4.11
N THR A 286 2.90 -6.68 -3.16
CA THR A 286 1.98 -5.54 -3.07
C THR A 286 2.44 -4.48 -2.08
N ARG A 287 3.46 -4.77 -1.26
CA ARG A 287 4.04 -3.82 -0.29
C ARG A 287 5.56 -3.92 -0.24
N ASP A 288 6.18 -2.82 0.18
CA ASP A 288 7.63 -2.68 0.39
C ASP A 288 8.45 -3.21 -0.81
N CYS A 289 8.01 -2.89 -2.03
CA CYS A 289 8.61 -3.50 -3.22
C CYS A 289 9.88 -2.79 -3.67
N ALA A 290 10.90 -3.57 -3.96
CA ALA A 290 12.11 -3.11 -4.63
C ALA A 290 12.35 -3.93 -5.90
N PHE A 291 13.04 -3.34 -6.87
CA PHE A 291 13.32 -3.95 -8.17
C PHE A 291 14.77 -3.70 -8.54
N GLN A 292 15.51 -4.78 -8.74
CA GLN A 292 16.96 -4.72 -8.94
C GLN A 292 17.39 -5.75 -9.98
N LYS A 293 18.58 -5.54 -10.53
CA LYS A 293 19.28 -6.52 -11.36
C LYS A 293 20.69 -6.70 -10.85
N PHE A 294 21.23 -7.90 -11.01
CA PHE A 294 22.66 -8.13 -10.90
C PHE A 294 23.36 -7.53 -12.13
N ASP A 295 24.47 -6.83 -11.91
CA ASP A 295 25.25 -6.24 -13.00
C ASP A 295 26.04 -7.30 -13.78
N ASP A 296 26.46 -8.35 -13.10
CA ASP A 296 27.11 -9.51 -13.68
C ASP A 296 26.10 -10.51 -14.25
N THR A 297 26.43 -11.10 -15.39
CA THR A 297 25.65 -12.18 -16.01
C THR A 297 26.04 -13.55 -15.46
N LEU A 298 25.10 -14.49 -15.51
CA LEU A 298 25.29 -15.89 -15.16
C LEU A 298 25.52 -16.72 -16.43
N ASP A 299 26.76 -17.15 -16.66
CA ASP A 299 27.12 -17.99 -17.80
C ASP A 299 26.97 -19.47 -17.47
N TYR A 300 25.86 -20.08 -17.91
CA TYR A 300 25.59 -21.51 -17.75
C TYR A 300 26.15 -22.31 -18.94
N ARG A 301 26.89 -23.37 -18.62
CA ARG A 301 27.41 -24.37 -19.56
C ARG A 301 27.23 -25.78 -19.04
N THR A 302 26.89 -26.69 -19.95
CA THR A 302 26.79 -28.14 -19.72
C THR A 302 27.69 -28.87 -20.70
N THR A 303 28.46 -29.85 -20.21
CA THR A 303 29.24 -30.80 -21.00
C THR A 303 28.67 -32.21 -20.82
N SER A 304 29.32 -33.23 -21.38
CA SER A 304 28.90 -34.62 -21.20
C SER A 304 29.00 -35.12 -19.75
N THR A 305 29.81 -34.49 -18.89
CA THR A 305 30.07 -34.96 -17.52
C THR A 305 29.97 -33.88 -16.45
N GLN A 306 29.78 -32.62 -16.83
CA GLN A 306 29.78 -31.48 -15.92
C GLN A 306 28.70 -30.46 -16.28
N TYR A 307 28.24 -29.72 -15.28
CA TYR A 307 27.33 -28.60 -15.46
C TYR A 307 27.68 -27.45 -14.51
N THR A 308 27.15 -26.27 -14.83
CA THR A 308 27.42 -25.04 -14.07
C THR A 308 26.45 -24.87 -12.92
N THR A 309 26.97 -24.50 -11.76
CA THR A 309 26.19 -24.12 -10.57
C THR A 309 26.51 -22.69 -10.16
N TYR A 310 25.50 -21.91 -9.81
CA TYR A 310 25.66 -20.55 -9.26
C TYR A 310 24.99 -20.44 -7.90
N GLU A 311 25.53 -19.55 -7.06
CA GLU A 311 24.93 -19.13 -5.81
C GLU A 311 24.73 -17.62 -5.81
N LEU A 312 23.49 -17.19 -5.60
CA LEU A 312 23.10 -15.80 -5.38
C LEU A 312 22.75 -15.60 -3.91
N THR A 313 23.38 -14.63 -3.28
CA THR A 313 22.87 -14.08 -2.01
C THR A 313 21.99 -12.87 -2.35
N LEU A 314 20.98 -12.56 -1.53
CA LEU A 314 20.14 -11.35 -1.69
C LEU A 314 20.37 -10.30 -0.59
N TYR A 315 21.44 -10.48 0.18
CA TYR A 315 21.82 -9.60 1.27
C TYR A 315 23.29 -9.23 1.15
N THR A 316 23.66 -8.10 1.76
CA THR A 316 25.06 -7.69 1.75
C THR A 316 25.90 -8.64 2.58
N VAL A 317 26.99 -9.14 2.01
CA VAL A 317 27.97 -9.95 2.72
C VAL A 317 29.33 -9.26 2.73
N VAL A 318 30.06 -9.42 3.83
CA VAL A 318 31.43 -8.92 3.95
C VAL A 318 32.28 -9.60 2.88
N GLY A 319 32.94 -8.81 2.03
CA GLY A 319 33.70 -9.33 0.88
C GLY A 319 32.85 -9.78 -0.30
N GLY A 320 31.58 -9.39 -0.37
CA GLY A 320 30.72 -9.61 -1.53
C GLY A 320 31.31 -8.99 -2.81
N ASN A 321 31.14 -9.69 -3.92
CA ASN A 321 31.73 -9.37 -5.22
C ASN A 321 30.70 -8.97 -6.28
N ALA A 322 29.41 -8.99 -5.96
CA ALA A 322 28.34 -8.65 -6.87
C ALA A 322 27.78 -7.25 -6.58
N THR A 323 27.64 -6.46 -7.64
CA THR A 323 26.89 -5.19 -7.63
C THR A 323 25.52 -5.38 -8.26
N THR A 324 24.60 -4.52 -7.83
CA THR A 324 23.24 -4.49 -8.33
C THR A 324 22.88 -3.08 -8.74
N SER A 325 22.10 -2.98 -9.81
CA SER A 325 21.48 -1.72 -10.24
C SER A 325 19.99 -1.76 -9.99
N ASP A 326 19.41 -0.63 -9.59
CA ASP A 326 17.97 -0.49 -9.49
C ASP A 326 17.32 -0.54 -10.88
N VAL A 327 16.13 -1.10 -10.93
CA VAL A 327 15.35 -1.28 -12.16
C VAL A 327 14.02 -0.58 -11.98
N PRO A 328 13.63 0.37 -12.85
CA PRO A 328 12.29 0.94 -12.81
C PRO A 328 11.21 -0.15 -12.86
N PRO A 329 10.11 -0.05 -12.09
CA PRO A 329 9.10 -1.11 -12.02
C PRO A 329 8.51 -1.51 -13.39
N ASP A 330 8.39 -0.56 -14.32
CA ASP A 330 7.90 -0.77 -15.69
C ASP A 330 8.92 -1.44 -16.63
N GLN A 331 10.19 -1.50 -16.23
CA GLN A 331 11.28 -2.17 -16.94
C GLN A 331 11.61 -3.54 -16.34
N PHE A 332 10.99 -3.92 -15.23
CA PHE A 332 11.17 -5.24 -14.65
C PHE A 332 10.56 -6.31 -15.59
N PRO A 333 11.30 -7.37 -15.98
CA PRO A 333 10.83 -8.34 -16.95
C PRO A 333 9.51 -8.99 -16.51
N SER A 334 8.51 -9.09 -17.37
CA SER A 334 7.18 -9.67 -17.08
C SER A 334 7.05 -11.14 -17.46
#